data_AF-A0A074W6Y7-F1
#
_entry.id   AF-A0A074W6Y7-F1
#
_cell.length_a   1.000
_cell.length_b   1.000
_cell.length_c   1.000
_cell.angle_alpha   90.00
_cell.angle_beta   90.00
_cell.angle_gamma   90.00
#
_symmetry.space_group_name_H-M   'P 1'
#
loop_
_entity.id
_entity.type
_entity.pdbx_description
1 polymer ?
#
loop_
_entity_poly.entity_id
_entity_poly.type
_entity_poly.pdbx_seq_one_letter_code
_entity_poly.pdbx_strand_id
1 'polypeptide(L)'
;RHRYRTAAAHALASDFLSSRAADLETRLWNAHNRLNVRLRKQLSKLRKERSSKPVEYRKFIKLYLEFLKDSQRYYRDYIQKLNARFGGIQDLERIARQVRSDPVPKPSRKYVSPQVQAAVTLSCHQTLIYLGDLFRYRAAERLDKEPDWGPAIGYYALAASLRPESGLAFHQQSVVAFEQGDFLRSTYYLYRSINVDEPHPNAIPNLELQFKKITTGWQKGDLVPKNSPQDPVASRNALISWFIRFHSLSYNGEQFAGYDELEREVLSRTLSEMKARTLDGILSKMTLINFCAQATAGNQFESKPDQHKFMHSYFFFLRLNVKFFTAILDVYYTDLEKHLQEHTKTSNLVDKLTDLARHILPALRLYSTWLLSNAHIVAARVGDESFQTAMDHFWHIYAKTLSVMAFSFSFRELDEIPYQLEEDVDAFGLKPLNSDRSRKVWLDDATGQPKAKFSDETTKRLDTNQEMLGRVRELLFDALLLAVDKVRITFVTSDPS
;
A
#
# COMPACT_ATOMS: atom_id res chain seq x y z
N ARG A 1 34.66 -14.57 0.93
CA ARG A 1 33.58 -13.84 0.21
C ARG A 1 33.78 -13.93 -1.31
N HIS A 2 34.82 -13.32 -1.87
CA HIS A 2 35.04 -13.25 -3.33
C HIS A 2 35.03 -14.63 -4.01
N ARG A 3 35.84 -15.59 -3.53
CA ARG A 3 35.85 -16.97 -4.07
C ARG A 3 34.47 -17.64 -4.10
N TYR A 4 33.66 -17.45 -3.04
CA TYR A 4 32.32 -18.04 -2.96
C TYR A 4 31.34 -17.39 -3.94
N ARG A 5 31.41 -16.06 -4.11
CA ARG A 5 30.65 -15.35 -5.15
C ARG A 5 31.01 -15.82 -6.56
N THR A 6 32.30 -15.96 -6.85
CA THR A 6 32.77 -16.42 -8.16
C THR A 6 32.30 -17.84 -8.45
N ALA A 7 32.43 -18.76 -7.49
CA ALA A 7 31.93 -20.12 -7.62
C ALA A 7 30.40 -20.16 -7.82
N ALA A 8 29.65 -19.36 -7.05
CA ALA A 8 28.20 -19.28 -7.19
C ALA A 8 27.79 -18.72 -8.56
N ALA A 9 28.44 -17.65 -9.02
CA ALA A 9 28.19 -17.06 -10.33
C ALA A 9 28.49 -18.04 -11.47
N HIS A 10 29.57 -18.83 -11.36
CA HIS A 10 29.91 -19.87 -12.35
C HIS A 10 28.83 -20.96 -12.40
N ALA A 11 28.38 -21.46 -11.25
CA ALA A 11 27.33 -22.48 -11.18
C ALA A 11 26.01 -21.96 -11.77
N LEU A 12 25.58 -20.75 -11.39
CA LEU A 12 24.38 -20.10 -11.94
C LEU A 12 24.48 -19.87 -13.45
N ALA A 13 25.67 -19.52 -13.96
CA ALA A 13 25.91 -19.38 -15.39
C ALA A 13 25.86 -20.72 -16.14
N SER A 14 26.34 -21.80 -15.52
CA SER A 14 26.38 -23.13 -16.13
C SER A 14 24.99 -23.76 -16.22
N ASP A 15 24.30 -23.87 -15.08
CA ASP A 15 22.95 -24.43 -14.99
C ASP A 15 22.13 -23.62 -13.98
N PHE A 16 21.32 -22.70 -14.51
CA PHE A 16 20.54 -21.78 -13.69
C PHE A 16 19.44 -22.50 -12.90
N LEU A 17 18.68 -23.38 -13.54
CA LEU A 17 17.54 -24.05 -12.91
C LEU A 17 18.01 -24.99 -11.80
N SER A 18 19.01 -25.84 -12.07
CA SER A 18 19.53 -26.77 -11.06
C SER A 18 20.21 -26.04 -9.91
N SER A 19 20.99 -24.99 -10.20
CA SER A 19 21.66 -24.19 -9.15
C SER A 19 20.65 -23.52 -8.21
N ARG A 20 19.55 -23.03 -8.77
CA ARG A 20 18.48 -22.41 -7.99
C ARG A 20 17.68 -23.45 -7.21
N ALA A 21 17.37 -24.60 -7.80
CA ALA A 21 16.74 -25.72 -7.09
C ALA A 21 17.58 -26.20 -5.90
N ALA A 22 18.92 -26.04 -5.97
CA ALA A 22 19.84 -26.29 -4.87
C ALA A 22 20.04 -25.09 -3.92
N ASP A 23 19.13 -24.09 -3.92
CA ASP A 23 19.14 -22.91 -3.06
C ASP A 23 20.46 -22.12 -3.04
N LEU A 24 21.20 -22.13 -4.16
CA LEU A 24 22.53 -21.50 -4.20
C LEU A 24 22.49 -20.00 -3.91
N GLU A 25 21.50 -19.29 -4.45
CA GLU A 25 21.30 -17.86 -4.22
C GLU A 25 21.02 -17.55 -2.75
N THR A 26 20.11 -18.31 -2.13
CA THR A 26 19.76 -18.21 -0.70
C THR A 26 20.97 -18.52 0.18
N ARG A 27 21.75 -19.57 -0.12
CA ARG A 27 22.97 -19.90 0.62
C ARG A 27 24.03 -18.79 0.51
N LEU A 28 24.17 -18.20 -0.67
CA LEU A 28 25.06 -17.06 -0.90
C LEU A 28 24.63 -15.84 -0.07
N TRP A 29 23.35 -15.48 -0.10
CA TRP A 29 22.81 -14.40 0.72
C TRP A 29 23.02 -14.65 2.21
N ASN A 30 22.72 -15.86 2.69
CA ASN A 30 22.92 -16.23 4.09
C ASN A 30 24.39 -16.06 4.53
N ALA A 31 25.35 -16.38 3.67
CA ALA A 31 26.76 -16.12 3.96
C ALA A 31 27.08 -14.61 4.08
N HIS A 32 26.51 -13.76 3.22
CA HIS A 32 26.64 -12.30 3.34
C HIS A 32 25.97 -11.79 4.62
N ASN A 33 24.76 -12.25 4.93
CA ASN A 33 24.03 -11.80 6.09
C ASN A 33 24.73 -12.21 7.40
N ARG A 34 25.30 -13.43 7.48
CA ARG A 34 26.15 -13.83 8.62
C ARG A 34 27.33 -12.89 8.84
N LEU A 35 27.98 -12.45 7.77
CA LEU A 35 29.07 -11.47 7.87
C LEU A 35 28.53 -10.12 8.35
N ASN A 36 27.40 -9.65 7.80
CA ASN A 36 26.74 -8.43 8.23
C ASN A 36 26.42 -8.46 9.74
N VAL A 37 25.84 -9.54 10.24
CA VAL A 37 25.55 -9.73 11.67
C VAL A 37 26.82 -9.62 12.53
N ARG A 38 27.94 -10.22 12.09
CA ARG A 38 29.23 -10.09 12.80
C ARG A 38 29.73 -8.65 12.80
N LEU A 39 29.65 -7.96 11.68
CA LEU A 39 30.07 -6.56 11.55
C LEU A 39 29.22 -5.63 12.44
N ARG A 40 27.89 -5.80 12.46
CA ARG A 40 26.99 -5.05 13.35
C ARG A 40 27.32 -5.25 14.82
N LYS A 41 27.58 -6.50 15.24
CA LYS A 41 28.00 -6.82 16.61
C LYS A 41 29.32 -6.15 16.98
N GLN A 42 30.31 -6.15 16.08
CA GLN A 42 31.59 -5.48 16.31
C GLN A 42 31.44 -3.94 16.34
N LEU A 43 30.64 -3.37 15.44
CA LEU A 43 30.34 -1.93 15.43
C LEU A 43 29.71 -1.48 16.74
N SER A 44 28.74 -2.24 17.26
CA SER A 44 28.09 -1.95 18.54
C SER A 44 29.09 -1.90 19.70
N LYS A 45 30.08 -2.80 19.74
CA LYS A 45 31.17 -2.75 20.73
C LYS A 45 32.05 -1.52 20.55
N LEU A 46 32.53 -1.26 19.33
CA LEU A 46 33.40 -0.13 19.03
C LEU A 46 32.73 1.23 19.26
N ARG A 47 31.40 1.33 19.10
CA ARG A 47 30.65 2.56 19.45
C ARG A 47 30.77 2.91 20.93
N LYS A 48 30.81 1.91 21.82
CA LYS A 48 30.98 2.13 23.28
C LYS A 48 32.40 2.57 23.62
N GLU A 49 33.40 2.15 22.84
CA GLU A 49 34.82 2.46 23.01
C GLU A 49 35.28 3.65 22.13
N ARG A 50 34.34 4.44 21.59
CA ARG A 50 34.66 5.47 20.57
C ARG A 50 35.65 6.53 21.07
N SER A 51 35.57 6.91 22.35
CA SER A 51 36.47 7.91 22.95
C SER A 51 37.89 7.39 23.11
N SER A 52 38.06 6.11 23.45
CA SER A 52 39.37 5.48 23.66
C SER A 52 39.99 4.91 22.37
N LYS A 53 39.18 4.59 21.36
CA LYS A 53 39.61 3.99 20.09
C LYS A 53 39.02 4.68 18.84
N PRO A 54 39.22 6.01 18.68
CA PRO A 54 38.60 6.77 17.59
C PRO A 54 39.15 6.43 16.20
N VAL A 55 40.39 5.95 16.10
CA VAL A 55 41.02 5.57 14.82
C VAL A 55 40.49 4.22 14.35
N GLU A 56 40.44 3.23 15.25
CA GLU A 56 39.88 1.90 15.01
C GLU A 56 38.41 2.00 14.63
N TYR A 57 37.64 2.84 15.31
CA TYR A 57 36.25 3.11 14.97
C TYR A 57 36.11 3.61 13.52
N ARG A 58 36.88 4.62 13.11
CA ARG A 58 36.85 5.16 11.74
C ARG A 58 37.28 4.13 10.69
N LYS A 59 38.36 3.38 10.97
CA LYS A 59 38.83 2.28 10.10
C LYS A 59 37.77 1.21 9.94
N PHE A 60 37.07 0.85 11.03
CA PHE A 60 36.01 -0.15 11.01
C PHE A 60 34.79 0.32 10.18
N ILE A 61 34.35 1.57 10.34
CA ILE A 61 33.28 2.16 9.52
C ILE A 61 33.63 2.07 8.03
N LYS A 62 34.86 2.45 7.66
CA LYS A 62 35.34 2.37 6.27
C LYS A 62 35.27 0.93 5.73
N LEU A 63 35.78 -0.04 6.49
CA LEU A 63 35.74 -1.47 6.13
C LEU A 63 34.31 -1.97 5.95
N TYR A 64 33.39 -1.56 6.83
CA TYR A 64 31.99 -1.97 6.75
C TYR A 64 31.31 -1.36 5.51
N LEU A 65 31.53 -0.07 5.24
CA LEU A 65 31.03 0.59 4.03
C LEU A 65 31.56 -0.06 2.75
N GLU A 66 32.85 -0.42 2.70
CA GLU A 66 33.44 -1.15 1.57
C GLU A 66 32.76 -2.51 1.36
N PHE A 67 32.49 -3.27 2.42
CA PHE A 67 31.74 -4.52 2.33
C PHE A 67 30.33 -4.31 1.76
N LEU A 68 29.59 -3.31 2.24
CA LEU A 68 28.23 -3.06 1.76
C LEU A 68 28.24 -2.60 0.29
N LYS A 69 29.11 -1.65 -0.09
CA LYS A 69 29.23 -1.16 -1.47
C LYS A 69 29.64 -2.27 -2.44
N ASP A 70 30.60 -3.11 -2.06
CA ASP A 70 31.01 -4.27 -2.86
C ASP A 70 29.86 -5.29 -3.02
N SER A 71 29.07 -5.50 -1.97
CA SER A 71 27.90 -6.39 -2.03
C SER A 71 26.78 -5.80 -2.88
N GLN A 72 26.52 -4.49 -2.78
CA GLN A 72 25.53 -3.79 -3.60
C GLN A 72 25.91 -3.89 -5.08
N ARG A 73 27.17 -3.63 -5.45
CA ARG A 73 27.66 -3.77 -6.82
C ARG A 73 27.45 -5.19 -7.34
N TYR A 74 27.85 -6.21 -6.57
CA TYR A 74 27.66 -7.61 -6.95
C TYR A 74 26.21 -7.96 -7.31
N TYR A 75 25.24 -7.56 -6.48
CA TYR A 75 23.83 -7.89 -6.73
C TYR A 75 23.21 -7.06 -7.87
N ARG A 76 23.64 -5.81 -8.08
CA ARG A 76 23.27 -5.05 -9.28
C ARG A 76 23.78 -5.72 -10.54
N ASP A 77 25.06 -6.12 -10.54
CA ASP A 77 25.68 -6.83 -11.66
C ASP A 77 24.98 -8.17 -11.92
N TYR A 78 24.48 -8.82 -10.88
CA TYR A 78 23.72 -10.07 -11.01
C TYR A 78 22.40 -9.86 -11.76
N ILE A 79 21.62 -8.80 -11.44
CA ILE A 79 20.42 -8.44 -12.22
C ILE A 79 20.78 -8.19 -13.69
N GLN A 80 21.91 -7.52 -13.96
CA GLN A 80 22.37 -7.29 -15.33
C GLN A 80 22.70 -8.59 -16.07
N LYS A 81 23.32 -9.55 -15.37
CA LYS A 81 23.63 -10.87 -15.94
C LYS A 81 22.37 -11.69 -16.22
N LEU A 82 21.37 -11.62 -15.34
CA LEU A 82 20.05 -12.22 -15.59
C LEU A 82 19.43 -11.63 -16.86
N ASN A 83 19.39 -10.30 -16.97
CA ASN A 83 18.83 -9.62 -18.13
C ASN A 83 19.59 -9.92 -19.44
N ALA A 84 20.92 -9.95 -19.39
CA ALA A 84 21.74 -10.26 -20.57
C ALA A 84 21.51 -11.70 -21.07
N ARG A 85 21.30 -12.65 -20.16
CA ARG A 85 21.11 -14.08 -20.49
C ARG A 85 19.68 -14.45 -20.88
N PHE A 86 18.69 -13.88 -20.18
CA PHE A 86 17.28 -14.27 -20.26
C PHE A 86 16.37 -13.12 -20.73
N GLY A 87 16.91 -12.15 -21.48
CA GLY A 87 16.15 -11.03 -22.03
C GLY A 87 14.87 -11.46 -22.77
N GLY A 88 13.95 -10.52 -22.99
CA GLY A 88 12.57 -10.81 -23.41
C GLY A 88 11.56 -10.88 -22.25
N ILE A 89 12.00 -10.65 -21.01
CA ILE A 89 11.13 -10.48 -19.84
C ILE A 89 11.00 -8.97 -19.56
N GLN A 90 9.86 -8.38 -19.88
CA GLN A 90 9.64 -6.93 -19.86
C GLN A 90 9.98 -6.28 -18.51
N ASP A 91 9.52 -6.85 -17.40
CA ASP A 91 9.82 -6.33 -16.07
C ASP A 91 11.30 -6.41 -15.70
N LEU A 92 11.97 -7.50 -16.08
CA LEU A 92 13.41 -7.65 -15.87
C LEU A 92 14.19 -6.59 -16.64
N GLU A 93 13.81 -6.33 -17.89
CA GLU A 93 14.45 -5.32 -18.73
C GLU A 93 14.24 -3.91 -18.17
N ARG A 94 13.03 -3.59 -17.70
CA ARG A 94 12.71 -2.33 -17.03
C ARG A 94 13.52 -2.17 -15.74
N ILE A 95 13.54 -3.18 -14.88
CA ILE A 95 14.31 -3.16 -13.63
C ILE A 95 15.81 -3.05 -13.91
N ALA A 96 16.33 -3.80 -14.87
CA ALA A 96 17.73 -3.75 -15.25
C ALA A 96 18.13 -2.35 -15.75
N ARG A 97 17.24 -1.63 -16.44
CA ARG A 97 17.48 -0.22 -16.82
C ARG A 97 17.53 0.72 -15.62
N GLN A 98 16.63 0.55 -14.65
CA GLN A 98 16.56 1.42 -13.47
C GLN A 98 17.67 1.16 -12.44
N VAL A 99 18.23 -0.05 -12.40
CA VAL A 99 19.28 -0.45 -11.45
C VAL A 99 20.69 -0.01 -11.90
N ARG A 100 20.84 0.54 -13.12
CA ARG A 100 22.13 0.79 -13.79
C ARG A 100 22.90 2.01 -13.32
N SER A 101 24.22 1.95 -13.58
CA SER A 101 25.10 3.12 -13.62
C SER A 101 25.86 3.26 -14.96
N ASP A 102 25.97 2.20 -15.79
CA ASP A 102 26.72 2.18 -17.07
C ASP A 102 25.87 1.56 -18.23
N PRO A 103 26.27 1.72 -19.52
CA PRO A 103 25.55 1.23 -20.73
C PRO A 103 25.46 -0.30 -20.88
N VAL A 104 24.43 -0.82 -21.57
CA VAL A 104 24.11 -2.27 -21.73
C VAL A 104 24.63 -2.81 -23.06
N PRO A 105 25.23 -4.01 -23.14
CA PRO A 105 25.18 -4.82 -24.36
C PRO A 105 23.74 -5.30 -24.64
N LYS A 106 23.27 -5.20 -25.89
CA LYS A 106 21.88 -5.54 -26.28
C LYS A 106 21.47 -6.94 -25.75
N PRO A 107 20.30 -7.07 -25.09
CA PRO A 107 19.82 -8.35 -24.58
C PRO A 107 19.59 -9.35 -25.71
N SER A 108 19.83 -10.64 -25.46
CA SER A 108 19.42 -11.68 -26.39
C SER A 108 17.89 -11.84 -26.32
N ARG A 109 17.17 -11.48 -27.38
CA ARG A 109 15.72 -11.71 -27.50
C ARG A 109 15.42 -13.17 -27.87
N LYS A 110 15.82 -14.09 -27.00
CA LYS A 110 15.48 -15.52 -27.17
C LYS A 110 14.15 -15.78 -26.47
N TYR A 111 13.36 -16.69 -27.03
CA TYR A 111 12.19 -17.21 -26.33
C TYR A 111 12.63 -17.84 -25.00
N VAL A 112 11.97 -17.45 -23.91
CA VAL A 112 12.18 -17.99 -22.57
C VAL A 112 10.93 -18.79 -22.21
N SER A 113 11.10 -20.06 -21.81
CA SER A 113 9.95 -20.88 -21.40
C SER A 113 9.30 -20.32 -20.13
N PRO A 114 7.99 -20.55 -19.89
CA PRO A 114 7.30 -20.04 -18.70
C PRO A 114 7.97 -20.44 -17.38
N GLN A 115 8.50 -21.67 -17.30
CA GLN A 115 9.24 -22.16 -16.13
C GLN A 115 10.52 -21.34 -15.89
N VAL A 116 11.28 -21.04 -16.95
CA VAL A 116 12.50 -20.23 -16.83
C VAL A 116 12.13 -18.79 -16.52
N GLN A 117 11.08 -18.23 -17.12
CA GLN A 117 10.60 -16.89 -16.81
C GLN A 117 10.22 -16.75 -15.33
N ALA A 118 9.41 -17.67 -14.79
CA ALA A 118 9.05 -17.67 -13.37
C ALA A 118 10.29 -17.79 -12.46
N ALA A 119 11.26 -18.62 -12.86
CA ALA A 119 12.54 -18.72 -12.16
C ALA A 119 13.30 -17.38 -12.19
N VAL A 120 13.53 -16.79 -13.36
CA VAL A 120 14.25 -15.52 -13.47
C VAL A 120 13.56 -14.39 -12.70
N THR A 121 12.23 -14.31 -12.77
CA THR A 121 11.43 -13.34 -12.01
C THR A 121 11.66 -13.47 -10.51
N LEU A 122 11.60 -14.67 -9.94
CA LEU A 122 11.83 -14.84 -8.50
C LEU A 122 13.31 -14.57 -8.11
N SER A 123 14.29 -14.90 -8.96
CA SER A 123 15.70 -14.60 -8.66
C SER A 123 15.96 -13.08 -8.71
N CYS A 124 15.34 -12.37 -9.66
CA CYS A 124 15.36 -10.90 -9.69
C CYS A 124 14.68 -10.30 -8.45
N HIS A 125 13.49 -10.79 -8.10
CA HIS A 125 12.76 -10.37 -6.89
C HIS A 125 13.60 -10.52 -5.62
N GLN A 126 14.16 -11.71 -5.37
CA GLN A 126 15.04 -11.94 -4.22
C GLN A 126 16.26 -11.03 -4.22
N THR A 127 16.85 -10.80 -5.39
CA THR A 127 18.02 -9.90 -5.51
C THR A 127 17.67 -8.45 -5.18
N LEU A 128 16.48 -7.97 -5.55
CA LEU A 128 15.98 -6.65 -5.16
C LEU A 128 15.78 -6.55 -3.65
N ILE A 129 15.22 -7.59 -3.00
CA ILE A 129 15.13 -7.65 -1.52
C ILE A 129 16.52 -7.54 -0.89
N TYR A 130 17.50 -8.27 -1.41
CA TYR A 130 18.89 -8.22 -0.89
C TYR A 130 19.52 -6.84 -1.07
N LEU A 131 19.29 -6.19 -2.22
CA LEU A 131 19.74 -4.81 -2.45
C LEU A 131 19.10 -3.85 -1.45
N GLY A 132 17.78 -3.93 -1.27
CA GLY A 132 17.06 -3.13 -0.29
C GLY A 132 17.62 -3.32 1.12
N ASP A 133 17.86 -4.57 1.53
CA ASP A 133 18.45 -4.92 2.83
C ASP A 133 19.85 -4.32 3.01
N LEU A 134 20.71 -4.37 1.99
CA LEU A 134 22.05 -3.79 2.06
C LEU A 134 22.03 -2.27 2.23
N PHE A 135 21.10 -1.57 1.57
CA PHE A 135 20.91 -0.13 1.77
C PHE A 135 20.31 0.17 3.14
N ARG A 136 19.34 -0.62 3.58
CA ARG A 136 18.72 -0.51 4.91
C ARG A 136 19.76 -0.69 6.01
N TYR A 137 20.65 -1.69 5.92
CA TYR A 137 21.71 -1.89 6.91
C TYR A 137 22.65 -0.69 7.00
N ARG A 138 22.99 -0.06 5.86
CA ARG A 138 23.84 1.14 5.82
C ARG A 138 23.18 2.32 6.55
N ALA A 139 21.89 2.54 6.29
CA ALA A 139 21.10 3.61 6.90
C ALA A 139 20.83 3.36 8.40
N ALA A 140 20.33 2.17 8.75
CA ALA A 140 20.01 1.78 10.11
C ALA A 140 21.24 1.83 11.04
N GLU A 141 22.41 1.43 10.53
CA GLU A 141 23.67 1.53 11.26
C GLU A 141 24.35 2.90 11.17
N ARG A 142 23.68 3.91 10.58
CA ARG A 142 24.18 5.30 10.51
C ARG A 142 25.65 5.37 10.09
N LEU A 143 26.00 4.60 9.05
CA LEU A 143 27.39 4.49 8.58
C LEU A 143 27.84 5.75 7.83
N ASP A 144 26.88 6.49 7.28
CA ASP A 144 27.05 7.83 6.75
C ASP A 144 26.63 8.88 7.78
N LYS A 145 27.07 10.12 7.56
CA LYS A 145 26.70 11.27 8.41
C LYS A 145 25.18 11.44 8.48
N GLU A 146 24.53 11.32 7.33
CA GLU A 146 23.08 11.41 7.16
C GLU A 146 22.59 10.08 6.57
N PRO A 147 21.79 9.31 7.32
CA PRO A 147 21.23 8.05 6.82
C PRO A 147 20.27 8.27 5.65
N ASP A 148 20.58 7.67 4.51
CA ASP A 148 19.71 7.68 3.33
C ASP A 148 18.95 6.34 3.19
N TRP A 149 17.63 6.40 3.39
CA TRP A 149 16.71 5.26 3.26
C TRP A 149 16.13 5.14 1.86
N GLY A 150 16.24 6.18 1.03
CA GLY A 150 15.63 6.27 -0.30
C GLY A 150 15.96 5.07 -1.20
N PRO A 151 17.23 4.66 -1.32
CA PRO A 151 17.60 3.48 -2.09
C PRO A 151 16.95 2.19 -1.59
N ALA A 152 16.85 1.99 -0.27
CA ALA A 152 16.21 0.80 0.29
C ALA A 152 14.71 0.76 -0.09
N ILE A 153 14.02 1.89 0.10
CA ILE A 153 12.60 2.05 -0.28
C ILE A 153 12.42 1.78 -1.77
N GLY A 154 13.27 2.32 -2.63
CA GLY A 154 13.23 2.12 -4.07
C GLY A 154 13.39 0.65 -4.48
N TYR A 155 14.38 -0.06 -3.92
CA TYR A 155 14.56 -1.49 -4.24
C TYR A 155 13.41 -2.37 -3.77
N TYR A 156 12.86 -2.12 -2.58
CA TYR A 156 11.67 -2.85 -2.14
C TYR A 156 10.43 -2.50 -2.96
N ALA A 157 10.26 -1.25 -3.41
CA ALA A 157 9.18 -0.87 -4.31
C ALA A 157 9.29 -1.58 -5.68
N LEU A 158 10.50 -1.75 -6.22
CA LEU A 158 10.74 -2.55 -7.41
C LEU A 158 10.39 -4.03 -7.20
N ALA A 159 10.73 -4.58 -6.03
CA ALA A 159 10.38 -5.95 -5.67
C ALA A 159 8.85 -6.13 -5.58
N ALA A 160 8.16 -5.23 -4.88
CA ALA A 160 6.70 -5.24 -4.76
C ALA A 160 5.99 -5.09 -6.12
N SER A 161 6.53 -4.25 -7.01
CA SER A 161 5.98 -4.07 -8.36
C SER A 161 6.17 -5.30 -9.26
N LEU A 162 7.26 -6.06 -9.04
CA LEU A 162 7.58 -7.29 -9.78
C LEU A 162 6.78 -8.51 -9.31
N ARG A 163 6.53 -8.62 -8.01
CA ARG A 163 5.74 -9.70 -7.40
C ARG A 163 4.76 -9.14 -6.36
N PRO A 164 3.67 -8.48 -6.81
CA PRO A 164 2.67 -7.90 -5.90
C PRO A 164 1.94 -8.95 -5.05
N GLU A 165 1.94 -10.21 -5.47
CA GLU A 165 1.38 -11.34 -4.74
C GLU A 165 2.21 -11.76 -3.52
N SER A 166 3.49 -11.32 -3.44
CA SER A 166 4.40 -11.68 -2.36
C SER A 166 4.42 -10.64 -1.23
N GLY A 167 4.14 -11.09 -0.01
CA GLY A 167 4.15 -10.23 1.18
C GLY A 167 5.54 -9.74 1.60
N LEU A 168 6.62 -10.32 1.06
CA LEU A 168 7.98 -10.07 1.51
C LEU A 168 8.44 -8.63 1.28
N ALA A 169 8.21 -8.06 0.09
CA ALA A 169 8.65 -6.70 -0.22
C ALA A 169 7.94 -5.67 0.68
N PHE A 170 6.61 -5.81 0.83
CA PHE A 170 5.82 -4.96 1.73
C PHE A 170 6.28 -5.10 3.18
N HIS A 171 6.55 -6.31 3.66
CA HIS A 171 7.11 -6.51 5.00
C HIS A 171 8.43 -5.76 5.21
N GLN A 172 9.33 -5.76 4.22
CA GLN A 172 10.58 -5.00 4.36
C GLN A 172 10.36 -3.49 4.32
N GLN A 173 9.39 -3.01 3.54
CA GLN A 173 9.01 -1.59 3.57
C GLN A 173 8.42 -1.17 4.91
N SER A 174 7.67 -2.04 5.59
CA SER A 174 7.17 -1.75 6.95
C SER A 174 8.31 -1.63 7.95
N VAL A 175 9.33 -2.50 7.87
CA VAL A 175 10.53 -2.41 8.71
C VAL A 175 11.23 -1.06 8.54
N VAL A 176 11.39 -0.59 7.29
CA VAL A 176 11.97 0.74 7.03
C VAL A 176 11.11 1.85 7.65
N ALA A 177 9.80 1.84 7.39
CA ALA A 177 8.88 2.85 7.92
C ALA A 177 8.89 2.88 9.46
N PHE A 178 8.92 1.71 10.10
CA PHE A 178 9.02 1.58 11.55
C PHE A 178 10.34 2.12 12.10
N GLU A 179 11.47 1.86 11.43
CA GLU A 179 12.79 2.39 11.80
C GLU A 179 12.84 3.93 11.66
N GLN A 180 12.04 4.51 10.76
CA GLN A 180 11.87 5.95 10.58
C GLN A 180 10.84 6.59 11.53
N GLY A 181 10.10 5.78 12.32
CA GLY A 181 9.03 6.26 13.20
C GLY A 181 7.71 6.59 12.49
N ASP A 182 7.57 6.24 11.21
CA ASP A 182 6.32 6.41 10.45
C ASP A 182 5.40 5.21 10.69
N PHE A 183 4.64 5.28 11.79
CA PHE A 183 3.74 4.20 12.20
C PHE A 183 2.57 4.01 11.22
N LEU A 184 2.08 5.06 10.56
CA LEU A 184 1.00 4.91 9.58
C LEU A 184 1.47 4.07 8.40
N ARG A 185 2.62 4.43 7.81
CA ARG A 185 3.17 3.73 6.67
C ARG A 185 3.62 2.32 7.02
N SER A 186 4.14 2.12 8.24
CA SER A 186 4.46 0.78 8.73
C SER A 186 3.21 -0.08 8.87
N THR A 187 2.12 0.45 9.45
CA THR A 187 0.82 -0.25 9.55
C THR A 187 0.28 -0.59 8.16
N TYR A 188 0.31 0.37 7.23
CA TYR A 188 -0.08 0.16 5.83
C TYR A 188 0.67 -1.04 5.23
N TYR A 189 1.99 -1.04 5.27
CA TYR A 189 2.79 -2.10 4.66
C TYR A 189 2.68 -3.47 5.36
N LEU A 190 2.46 -3.50 6.68
CA LEU A 190 2.16 -4.75 7.39
C LEU A 190 0.84 -5.34 6.92
N TYR A 191 -0.21 -4.52 6.82
CA TYR A 191 -1.50 -4.95 6.31
C TYR A 191 -1.44 -5.38 4.84
N ARG A 192 -0.70 -4.67 3.99
CA ARG A 192 -0.40 -5.11 2.61
C ARG A 192 0.26 -6.49 2.61
N SER A 193 1.27 -6.70 3.45
CA SER A 193 2.00 -7.97 3.57
C SER A 193 1.13 -9.14 4.04
N ILE A 194 0.07 -8.87 4.80
CA ILE A 194 -0.89 -9.88 5.31
C ILE A 194 -1.91 -10.27 4.24
N ASN A 195 -2.38 -9.31 3.43
CA ASN A 195 -3.58 -9.46 2.60
C ASN A 195 -3.28 -9.71 1.12
N VAL A 196 -2.16 -10.38 0.82
CA VAL A 196 -1.76 -10.84 -0.53
C VAL A 196 -1.82 -12.37 -0.62
N ASP A 197 -1.54 -12.94 -1.79
CA ASP A 197 -1.64 -14.39 -2.04
C ASP A 197 -0.59 -15.21 -1.30
N GLU A 198 0.63 -14.68 -1.17
CA GLU A 198 1.73 -15.26 -0.40
C GLU A 198 2.09 -14.36 0.80
N PRO A 199 1.29 -14.36 1.91
CA PRO A 199 1.56 -13.51 3.05
C PRO A 199 2.93 -13.77 3.70
N HIS A 200 3.57 -12.73 4.22
CA HIS A 200 4.81 -12.93 4.96
C HIS A 200 4.50 -13.43 6.39
N PRO A 201 5.14 -14.52 6.86
CA PRO A 201 4.79 -15.16 8.13
C PRO A 201 5.00 -14.26 9.36
N ASN A 202 5.91 -13.28 9.28
CA ASN A 202 6.18 -12.35 10.38
C ASN A 202 5.35 -11.06 10.32
N ALA A 203 4.44 -10.90 9.35
CA ALA A 203 3.66 -9.67 9.23
C ALA A 203 2.68 -9.47 10.40
N ILE A 204 1.92 -10.52 10.78
CA ILE A 204 1.02 -10.45 11.95
C ILE A 204 1.81 -10.22 13.25
N PRO A 205 2.84 -11.02 13.60
CA PRO A 205 3.65 -10.77 14.80
C PRO A 205 4.24 -9.35 14.87
N ASN A 206 4.69 -8.80 13.74
CA ASN A 206 5.23 -7.44 13.69
C ASN A 206 4.14 -6.36 13.83
N LEU A 207 2.93 -6.61 13.32
CA LEU A 207 1.77 -5.75 13.54
C LEU A 207 1.40 -5.68 15.03
N GLU A 208 1.35 -6.82 15.70
CA GLU A 208 1.08 -6.91 17.14
C GLU A 208 2.16 -6.19 17.97
N LEU A 209 3.43 -6.38 17.63
CA LEU A 209 4.55 -5.68 18.26
C LEU A 209 4.43 -4.16 18.07
N GLN A 210 4.06 -3.72 16.86
CA GLN A 210 3.87 -2.31 16.55
C GLN A 210 2.70 -1.71 17.34
N PHE A 211 1.54 -2.38 17.40
CA PHE A 211 0.39 -1.90 18.17
C PHE A 211 0.66 -1.85 19.67
N LYS A 212 1.45 -2.79 20.20
CA LYS A 212 1.96 -2.70 21.57
C LYS A 212 2.83 -1.47 21.77
N LYS A 213 3.74 -1.17 20.84
CA LYS A 213 4.59 0.04 20.90
C LYS A 213 3.77 1.34 20.82
N ILE A 214 2.74 1.38 19.97
CA ILE A 214 1.81 2.51 19.87
C ILE A 214 1.08 2.71 21.20
N THR A 215 0.57 1.63 21.80
CA THR A 215 -0.12 1.68 23.09
C THR A 215 0.79 2.18 24.21
N THR A 216 2.02 1.66 24.31
CA THR A 216 3.00 2.13 25.30
C THR A 216 3.41 3.59 25.05
N GLY A 217 3.62 3.99 23.80
CA GLY A 217 3.95 5.37 23.44
C GLY A 217 2.82 6.35 23.78
N TRP A 218 1.57 5.92 23.65
CA TRP A 218 0.40 6.70 24.08
C TRP A 218 0.36 6.87 25.61
N GLN A 219 0.56 5.79 26.36
CA GLN A 219 0.59 5.82 27.84
C GLN A 219 1.70 6.71 28.40
N LYS A 220 2.83 6.82 27.69
CA LYS A 220 3.95 7.69 28.05
C LYS A 220 3.80 9.14 27.61
N GLY A 221 2.79 9.46 26.79
CA GLY A 221 2.63 10.79 26.19
C GLY A 221 3.51 11.06 24.97
N ASP A 222 4.32 10.09 24.52
CA ASP A 222 5.23 10.24 23.37
C ASP A 222 4.48 10.36 22.04
N LEU A 223 3.35 9.65 21.92
CA LEU A 223 2.52 9.60 20.72
C LEU A 223 1.20 10.36 20.84
N VAL A 224 0.95 10.96 22.01
CA VAL A 224 -0.21 11.82 22.21
C VAL A 224 0.02 13.11 21.40
N PRO A 225 -0.92 13.50 20.52
CA PRO A 225 -0.80 14.73 19.75
C PRO A 225 -0.56 15.92 20.67
N LYS A 226 0.47 16.71 20.38
CA LYS A 226 0.75 17.96 21.08
C LYS A 226 0.08 19.09 20.32
N ASN A 227 -0.65 19.94 21.05
CA ASN A 227 -1.27 21.13 20.45
C ASN A 227 -0.16 22.08 19.99
N SER A 228 -0.03 22.27 18.67
CA SER A 228 0.85 23.27 18.07
C SER A 228 0.08 23.99 16.96
N PRO A 229 -0.73 25.01 17.30
CA PRO A 229 -1.57 25.71 16.34
C PRO A 229 -0.80 26.40 15.20
N GLN A 230 0.50 26.62 15.38
CA GLN A 230 1.38 27.28 14.41
C GLN A 230 2.03 26.32 13.40
N ASP A 231 1.97 25.00 13.62
CA ASP A 231 2.54 24.02 12.70
C ASP A 231 1.46 23.56 11.70
N PRO A 232 1.59 23.87 10.39
CA PRO A 232 0.59 23.53 9.39
C PRO A 232 0.41 22.01 9.22
N VAL A 233 1.33 21.19 9.72
CA VAL A 233 1.28 19.72 9.65
C VAL A 233 0.80 19.11 10.97
N ALA A 234 0.67 19.89 12.05
CA ALA A 234 0.31 19.37 13.37
C ALA A 234 -1.08 18.72 13.39
N SER A 235 -2.06 19.31 12.71
CA SER A 235 -3.42 18.76 12.65
C SER A 235 -3.44 17.40 11.93
N ARG A 236 -2.75 17.31 10.79
CA ARG A 236 -2.55 16.05 10.06
C ARG A 236 -1.82 15.00 10.89
N ASN A 237 -0.73 15.37 11.57
CA ASN A 237 0.00 14.45 12.44
C ASN A 237 -0.85 13.98 13.62
N ALA A 238 -1.68 14.87 14.17
CA ALA A 238 -2.62 14.52 15.22
C ALA A 238 -3.64 13.48 14.72
N LEU A 239 -4.23 13.69 13.53
CA LEU A 239 -5.09 12.70 12.89
C LEU A 239 -4.38 11.36 12.74
N ILE A 240 -3.15 11.35 12.23
CA ILE A 240 -2.38 10.12 12.04
C ILE A 240 -2.19 9.36 13.37
N SER A 241 -1.81 10.07 14.43
CA SER A 241 -1.66 9.50 15.77
C SER A 241 -2.98 8.92 16.31
N TRP A 242 -4.09 9.65 16.18
CA TRP A 242 -5.41 9.15 16.61
C TRP A 242 -5.85 7.93 15.79
N PHE A 243 -5.61 7.93 14.47
CA PHE A 243 -5.95 6.84 13.58
C PHE A 243 -5.20 5.55 13.93
N ILE A 244 -3.87 5.60 14.07
CA ILE A 244 -3.10 4.41 14.45
C ILE A 244 -3.43 3.93 15.87
N ARG A 245 -3.82 4.85 16.77
CA ARG A 245 -4.29 4.51 18.11
C ARG A 245 -5.61 3.74 18.05
N PHE A 246 -6.58 4.23 17.29
CA PHE A 246 -7.84 3.55 17.05
C PHE A 246 -7.61 2.13 16.50
N HIS A 247 -6.82 1.99 15.43
CA HIS A 247 -6.50 0.68 14.87
C HIS A 247 -5.82 -0.27 15.87
N SER A 248 -4.92 0.25 16.72
CA SER A 248 -4.23 -0.55 17.73
C SER A 248 -5.18 -1.13 18.79
N LEU A 249 -6.24 -0.40 19.14
CA LEU A 249 -7.24 -0.85 20.12
C LEU A 249 -8.26 -1.77 19.45
N SER A 250 -8.77 -1.38 18.28
CA SER A 250 -9.78 -2.15 17.55
C SER A 250 -9.26 -3.52 17.08
N TYR A 251 -7.95 -3.66 16.84
CA TYR A 251 -7.33 -4.96 16.51
C TYR A 251 -7.53 -6.02 17.61
N ASN A 252 -7.56 -5.62 18.89
CA ASN A 252 -7.74 -6.56 19.99
C ASN A 252 -9.20 -6.97 20.21
N GLY A 253 -10.17 -6.33 19.54
CA GLY A 253 -11.59 -6.68 19.66
C GLY A 253 -12.21 -6.44 21.04
N GLU A 254 -11.51 -5.71 21.91
CA GLU A 254 -11.99 -5.35 23.25
C GLU A 254 -12.67 -3.98 23.17
N GLN A 255 -13.94 -3.91 23.60
CA GLN A 255 -14.59 -2.63 23.80
C GLN A 255 -13.94 -1.93 24.99
N PHE A 256 -13.67 -0.63 24.85
CA PHE A 256 -13.07 0.18 25.92
C PHE A 256 -13.91 1.45 26.14
N ALA A 257 -13.87 1.96 27.37
CA ALA A 257 -14.48 3.25 27.70
C ALA A 257 -13.81 4.34 26.84
N GLY A 258 -14.61 5.11 26.10
CA GLY A 258 -14.08 6.09 25.15
C GLY A 258 -14.05 5.61 23.68
N TYR A 259 -14.56 4.41 23.36
CA TYR A 259 -14.54 3.90 21.98
C TYR A 259 -15.25 4.83 21.01
N ASP A 260 -16.51 5.19 21.28
CA ASP A 260 -17.28 6.04 20.37
C ASP A 260 -16.70 7.47 20.32
N GLU A 261 -16.14 7.97 21.42
CA GLU A 261 -15.42 9.25 21.44
C GLU A 261 -14.19 9.23 20.53
N LEU A 262 -13.39 8.17 20.61
CA LEU A 262 -12.20 8.01 19.78
C LEU A 262 -12.57 7.85 18.30
N GLU A 263 -13.59 7.06 18.00
CA GLU A 263 -14.08 6.88 16.63
C GLU A 263 -14.59 8.21 16.05
N ARG A 264 -15.40 8.96 16.82
CA ARG A 264 -15.87 10.30 16.43
C ARG A 264 -14.71 11.27 16.22
N GLU A 265 -13.70 11.26 17.07
CA GLU A 265 -12.52 12.12 16.93
C GLU A 265 -11.73 11.81 15.65
N VAL A 266 -11.48 10.53 15.35
CA VAL A 266 -10.82 10.11 14.11
C VAL A 266 -11.62 10.55 12.88
N LEU A 267 -12.94 10.35 12.87
CA LEU A 267 -13.81 10.75 11.77
C LEU A 267 -13.86 12.28 11.59
N SER A 268 -14.04 13.02 12.67
CA SER A 268 -14.10 14.50 12.67
C SER A 268 -12.81 15.13 12.14
N ARG A 269 -11.65 14.63 12.59
CA ARG A 269 -10.36 15.09 12.08
C ARG A 269 -10.16 14.71 10.62
N THR A 270 -10.53 13.49 10.24
CA THR A 270 -10.45 13.04 8.84
C THR A 270 -11.24 13.97 7.92
N LEU A 271 -12.48 14.28 8.30
CA LEU A 271 -13.35 15.24 7.59
C LEU A 271 -12.72 16.64 7.50
N SER A 272 -12.13 17.12 8.59
CA SER A 272 -11.47 18.43 8.64
C SER A 272 -10.27 18.50 7.69
N GLU A 273 -9.42 17.47 7.70
CA GLU A 273 -8.25 17.39 6.81
C GLU A 273 -8.64 17.16 5.33
N MET A 274 -9.75 16.46 5.04
CA MET A 274 -10.31 16.37 3.69
C MET A 274 -10.71 17.74 3.15
N LYS A 275 -11.49 18.51 3.94
CA LYS A 275 -11.92 19.87 3.57
C LYS A 275 -10.74 20.82 3.39
N ALA A 276 -9.72 20.66 4.25
CA ALA A 276 -8.47 21.39 4.17
C ALA A 276 -7.53 20.91 3.05
N ARG A 277 -7.83 19.77 2.40
CA ARG A 277 -7.06 19.18 1.28
C ARG A 277 -5.61 18.87 1.66
N THR A 278 -5.40 18.34 2.86
CA THR A 278 -4.06 18.06 3.43
C THR A 278 -3.68 16.57 3.43
N LEU A 279 -4.56 15.70 2.90
CA LEU A 279 -4.44 14.23 2.95
C LEU A 279 -3.91 13.56 1.67
N ASP A 280 -3.20 14.29 0.80
CA ASP A 280 -2.68 13.77 -0.48
C ASP A 280 -1.96 12.42 -0.31
N GLY A 281 -2.52 11.37 -0.91
CA GLY A 281 -2.03 10.00 -0.84
C GLY A 281 -2.04 9.35 0.56
N ILE A 282 -2.36 10.10 1.62
CA ILE A 282 -2.58 9.60 2.99
C ILE A 282 -3.98 9.00 3.10
N LEU A 283 -4.98 9.67 2.52
CA LEU A 283 -6.36 9.19 2.57
C LEU A 283 -6.49 7.79 1.96
N SER A 284 -5.94 7.56 0.76
CA SER A 284 -5.94 6.23 0.14
C SER A 284 -5.24 5.17 1.01
N LYS A 285 -4.14 5.52 1.69
CA LYS A 285 -3.48 4.59 2.63
C LYS A 285 -4.34 4.28 3.84
N MET A 286 -5.01 5.27 4.42
CA MET A 286 -5.96 5.05 5.52
C MET A 286 -7.10 4.15 5.07
N THR A 287 -7.68 4.41 3.91
CA THR A 287 -8.71 3.57 3.28
C THR A 287 -8.25 2.12 3.10
N LEU A 288 -7.06 1.91 2.53
CA LEU A 288 -6.48 0.56 2.37
C LEU A 288 -6.17 -0.13 3.70
N ILE A 289 -5.72 0.63 4.73
CA ILE A 289 -5.57 0.12 6.10
C ILE A 289 -6.92 -0.35 6.64
N ASN A 290 -8.00 0.41 6.47
CA ASN A 290 -9.32 0.05 6.96
C ASN A 290 -9.83 -1.26 6.35
N PHE A 291 -9.69 -1.43 5.03
CA PHE A 291 -10.08 -2.68 4.35
C PHE A 291 -9.28 -3.88 4.82
N CYS A 292 -7.96 -3.72 4.88
CA CYS A 292 -7.06 -4.81 5.26
C CYS A 292 -7.21 -5.15 6.74
N ALA A 293 -7.52 -4.19 7.61
CA ALA A 293 -7.81 -4.45 9.02
C ALA A 293 -9.09 -5.29 9.17
N GLN A 294 -10.17 -4.93 8.46
CA GLN A 294 -11.40 -5.75 8.41
C GLN A 294 -11.11 -7.16 7.90
N ALA A 295 -10.41 -7.31 6.78
CA ALA A 295 -10.13 -8.62 6.21
C ALA A 295 -9.18 -9.47 7.07
N THR A 296 -8.18 -8.85 7.71
CA THR A 296 -7.30 -9.53 8.65
C THR A 296 -8.09 -10.07 9.85
N ALA A 297 -8.99 -9.26 10.42
CA ALA A 297 -9.85 -9.69 11.52
C ALA A 297 -10.84 -10.80 11.09
N GLY A 298 -11.42 -10.69 9.88
CA GLY A 298 -12.27 -11.73 9.30
C GLY A 298 -11.55 -13.07 9.13
N ASN A 299 -10.37 -13.06 8.51
CA ASN A 299 -9.54 -14.26 8.34
C ASN A 299 -9.15 -14.89 9.69
N GLN A 300 -8.85 -14.07 10.70
CA GLN A 300 -8.54 -14.54 12.04
C GLN A 300 -9.78 -15.12 12.74
N PHE A 301 -10.96 -14.53 12.53
CA PHE A 301 -12.22 -15.05 13.05
C PHE A 301 -12.55 -16.41 12.42
N GLU A 302 -12.45 -16.54 11.10
CA GLU A 302 -12.64 -17.82 10.40
C GLU A 302 -11.67 -18.90 10.86
N SER A 303 -10.39 -18.53 11.07
CA SER A 303 -9.36 -19.46 11.49
C SER A 303 -9.44 -19.85 12.97
N LYS A 304 -10.05 -19.00 13.81
CA LYS A 304 -10.10 -19.12 15.28
C LYS A 304 -11.48 -18.68 15.79
N PRO A 305 -12.56 -19.40 15.45
CA PRO A 305 -13.93 -18.98 15.73
C PRO A 305 -14.24 -18.85 17.23
N ASP A 306 -13.57 -19.63 18.08
CA ASP A 306 -13.73 -19.57 19.54
C ASP A 306 -13.15 -18.29 20.17
N GLN A 307 -12.33 -17.53 19.43
CA GLN A 307 -11.78 -16.25 19.89
C GLN A 307 -12.69 -15.10 19.45
N HIS A 308 -13.77 -14.87 20.22
CA HIS A 308 -14.77 -13.82 19.95
C HIS A 308 -14.19 -12.41 19.72
N LYS A 309 -12.99 -12.13 20.23
CA LYS A 309 -12.28 -10.88 19.95
C LYS A 309 -12.09 -10.60 18.45
N PHE A 310 -11.86 -11.63 17.61
CA PHE A 310 -11.69 -11.42 16.18
C PHE A 310 -13.00 -11.04 15.50
N MET A 311 -14.11 -11.63 15.96
CA MET A 311 -15.46 -11.23 15.53
C MET A 311 -15.74 -9.76 15.88
N HIS A 312 -15.45 -9.34 17.12
CA HIS A 312 -15.63 -7.94 17.52
C HIS A 312 -14.72 -7.00 16.72
N SER A 313 -13.44 -7.36 16.53
CA SER A 313 -12.50 -6.60 15.72
C SER A 313 -12.98 -6.44 14.28
N TYR A 314 -13.52 -7.50 13.70
CA TYR A 314 -14.14 -7.48 12.37
C TYR A 314 -15.29 -6.46 12.30
N PHE A 315 -16.23 -6.51 13.25
CA PHE A 315 -17.35 -5.57 13.28
C PHE A 315 -16.93 -4.13 13.56
N PHE A 316 -15.90 -3.89 14.38
CA PHE A 316 -15.32 -2.55 14.56
C PHE A 316 -14.79 -1.98 13.25
N PHE A 317 -14.02 -2.76 12.49
CA PHE A 317 -13.47 -2.29 11.21
C PHE A 317 -14.52 -2.21 10.09
N LEU A 318 -15.53 -3.08 10.09
CA LEU A 318 -16.66 -2.97 9.18
C LEU A 318 -17.47 -1.68 9.45
N ARG A 319 -17.77 -1.37 10.73
CA ARG A 319 -18.41 -0.09 11.12
C ARG A 319 -17.57 1.09 10.67
N LEU A 320 -16.26 1.03 10.91
CA LEU A 320 -15.31 2.07 10.51
C LEU A 320 -15.34 2.29 9.00
N ASN A 321 -15.31 1.22 8.19
CA ASN A 321 -15.37 1.32 6.73
C ASN A 321 -16.66 1.98 6.26
N VAL A 322 -17.82 1.57 6.79
CA VAL A 322 -19.11 2.19 6.49
C VAL A 322 -19.07 3.68 6.84
N LYS A 323 -18.65 4.05 8.05
CA LYS A 323 -18.60 5.45 8.50
C LYS A 323 -17.61 6.31 7.72
N PHE A 324 -16.42 5.79 7.39
CA PHE A 324 -15.45 6.48 6.54
C PHE A 324 -16.03 6.73 5.16
N PHE A 325 -16.66 5.72 4.56
CA PHE A 325 -17.26 5.89 3.23
C PHE A 325 -18.39 6.92 3.26
N THR A 326 -19.30 6.83 4.23
CA THR A 326 -20.37 7.84 4.44
C THR A 326 -19.80 9.23 4.57
N ALA A 327 -18.75 9.41 5.38
CA ALA A 327 -18.12 10.71 5.61
C ALA A 327 -17.53 11.32 4.32
N ILE A 328 -16.86 10.52 3.49
CA ILE A 328 -16.30 10.99 2.23
C ILE A 328 -17.42 11.35 1.24
N LEU A 329 -18.47 10.52 1.15
CA LEU A 329 -19.62 10.78 0.29
C LEU A 329 -20.36 12.05 0.70
N ASP A 330 -20.62 12.25 1.99
CA ASP A 330 -21.34 13.42 2.50
C ASP A 330 -20.58 14.73 2.23
N VAL A 331 -19.25 14.71 2.40
CA VAL A 331 -18.38 15.83 2.03
C VAL A 331 -18.41 16.09 0.53
N TYR A 332 -18.35 15.03 -0.28
CA TYR A 332 -18.42 15.16 -1.74
C TYR A 332 -19.77 15.71 -2.21
N TYR A 333 -20.87 15.18 -1.69
CA TYR A 333 -22.22 15.62 -1.98
C TYR A 333 -22.39 17.11 -1.66
N THR A 334 -22.01 17.52 -0.46
CA THR A 334 -22.17 18.92 0.00
C THR A 334 -21.39 19.88 -0.89
N ASP A 335 -20.17 19.51 -1.26
CA ASP A 335 -19.31 20.33 -2.11
C ASP A 335 -19.81 20.41 -3.55
N LEU A 336 -20.24 19.29 -4.12
CA LEU A 336 -20.79 19.24 -5.48
C LEU A 336 -22.12 20.00 -5.58
N GLU A 337 -23.04 19.80 -4.63
CA GLU A 337 -24.33 20.50 -4.62
C GLU A 337 -24.14 22.01 -4.54
N LYS A 338 -23.26 22.48 -3.64
CA LYS A 338 -22.92 23.90 -3.53
C LYS A 338 -22.36 24.44 -4.85
N HIS A 339 -21.41 23.71 -5.46
CA HIS A 339 -20.80 24.12 -6.73
C HIS A 339 -21.83 24.25 -7.86
N LEU A 340 -22.78 23.32 -7.94
CA LEU A 340 -23.85 23.33 -8.95
C LEU A 340 -24.84 24.49 -8.75
N GLN A 341 -25.13 24.85 -7.50
CA GLN A 341 -25.96 26.00 -7.17
C GLN A 341 -25.27 27.33 -7.54
N GLU A 342 -23.96 27.44 -7.30
CA GLU A 342 -23.17 28.63 -7.60
C GLU A 342 -22.89 28.77 -9.11
N HIS A 343 -22.85 27.66 -9.86
CA HIS A 343 -22.46 27.63 -11.27
C HIS A 343 -23.49 26.93 -12.18
N THR A 344 -24.67 27.54 -12.33
CA THR A 344 -25.80 27.05 -13.15
C THR A 344 -25.54 26.95 -14.67
N LYS A 345 -24.42 27.48 -15.17
CA LYS A 345 -24.05 27.50 -16.61
C LYS A 345 -22.84 26.61 -16.96
N THR A 346 -22.46 25.65 -16.11
CA THR A 346 -21.35 24.73 -16.43
C THR A 346 -21.67 23.91 -17.67
N SER A 347 -20.97 24.18 -18.78
CA SER A 347 -21.21 23.52 -20.07
C SER A 347 -20.39 22.25 -20.25
N ASN A 348 -19.20 22.18 -19.62
CA ASN A 348 -18.31 21.03 -19.69
C ASN A 348 -18.34 20.23 -18.38
N LEU A 349 -18.23 18.90 -18.47
CA LEU A 349 -18.11 18.02 -17.30
C LEU A 349 -16.90 18.35 -16.42
N VAL A 350 -15.80 18.81 -17.03
CA VAL A 350 -14.59 19.19 -16.30
C VAL A 350 -14.84 20.37 -15.35
N ASP A 351 -15.73 21.30 -15.71
CA ASP A 351 -16.06 22.46 -14.86
C ASP A 351 -16.80 22.05 -13.59
N LYS A 352 -17.34 20.82 -13.54
CA LYS A 352 -18.03 20.25 -12.38
C LYS A 352 -17.07 19.48 -11.45
N LEU A 353 -15.80 19.31 -11.83
CA LEU A 353 -14.78 18.71 -10.99
C LEU A 353 -14.16 19.74 -10.04
N THR A 354 -14.74 19.84 -8.85
CA THR A 354 -14.23 20.71 -7.79
C THR A 354 -12.83 20.29 -7.33
N ASP A 355 -12.10 21.23 -6.73
CA ASP A 355 -10.80 20.92 -6.13
C ASP A 355 -10.91 19.84 -5.06
N LEU A 356 -11.96 19.88 -4.22
CA LEU A 356 -12.17 18.87 -3.19
C LEU A 356 -12.38 17.48 -3.81
N ALA A 357 -13.19 17.38 -4.87
CA ALA A 357 -13.43 16.13 -5.59
C ALA A 357 -12.10 15.47 -6.02
N ARG A 358 -11.17 16.25 -6.57
CA ARG A 358 -9.87 15.75 -7.04
C ARG A 358 -9.04 15.07 -5.95
N HIS A 359 -9.22 15.48 -4.68
CA HIS A 359 -8.48 14.93 -3.55
C HIS A 359 -9.16 13.69 -2.94
N ILE A 360 -10.47 13.54 -3.09
CA ILE A 360 -11.25 12.46 -2.45
C ILE A 360 -11.71 11.36 -3.41
N LEU A 361 -11.82 11.64 -4.72
CA LEU A 361 -12.25 10.69 -5.74
C LEU A 361 -11.43 9.38 -5.76
N PRO A 362 -10.08 9.39 -5.62
CA PRO A 362 -9.33 8.13 -5.53
C PRO A 362 -9.77 7.24 -4.36
N ALA A 363 -10.05 7.84 -3.20
CA ALA A 363 -10.50 7.10 -2.03
C ALA A 363 -11.96 6.63 -2.16
N LEU A 364 -12.83 7.46 -2.76
CA LEU A 364 -14.20 7.05 -3.09
C LEU A 364 -14.22 5.84 -4.03
N ARG A 365 -13.37 5.83 -5.05
CA ARG A 365 -13.28 4.72 -6.00
C ARG A 365 -12.81 3.42 -5.33
N LEU A 366 -11.83 3.51 -4.44
CA LEU A 366 -11.40 2.38 -3.60
C LEU A 366 -12.55 1.84 -2.71
N TYR A 367 -13.31 2.74 -2.07
CA TYR A 367 -14.48 2.37 -1.26
C TYR A 367 -15.62 1.76 -2.08
N SER A 368 -15.86 2.27 -3.28
CA SER A 368 -16.82 1.69 -4.23
C SER A 368 -16.43 0.26 -4.61
N THR A 369 -15.15 0.04 -4.90
CA THR A 369 -14.60 -1.30 -5.15
C THR A 369 -14.75 -2.23 -3.95
N TRP A 370 -14.48 -1.75 -2.73
CA TRP A 370 -14.72 -2.50 -1.50
C TRP A 370 -16.21 -2.85 -1.31
N LEU A 371 -17.11 -1.92 -1.62
CA LEU A 371 -18.56 -2.13 -1.50
C LEU A 371 -19.05 -3.22 -2.46
N LEU A 372 -18.51 -3.33 -3.68
CA LEU A 372 -18.87 -4.41 -4.59
C LEU A 372 -18.71 -5.81 -3.97
N SER A 373 -17.71 -5.99 -3.09
CA SER A 373 -17.47 -7.24 -2.37
C SER A 373 -18.24 -7.36 -1.06
N ASN A 374 -18.63 -6.23 -0.44
CA ASN A 374 -19.21 -6.19 0.91
C ASN A 374 -20.69 -5.78 0.95
N ALA A 375 -21.31 -5.45 -0.19
CA ALA A 375 -22.67 -4.91 -0.24
C ALA A 375 -23.70 -5.84 0.42
N HIS A 376 -23.57 -7.15 0.25
CA HIS A 376 -24.44 -8.14 0.88
C HIS A 376 -24.39 -8.10 2.42
N ILE A 377 -23.21 -7.84 3.00
CA ILE A 377 -23.03 -7.65 4.44
C ILE A 377 -23.60 -6.30 4.88
N VAL A 378 -23.35 -5.24 4.11
CA VAL A 378 -23.80 -3.87 4.43
C VAL A 378 -25.31 -3.70 4.25
N ALA A 379 -25.95 -4.52 3.42
CA ALA A 379 -27.40 -4.57 3.25
C ALA A 379 -28.10 -5.52 4.23
N ALA A 380 -27.36 -6.40 4.90
CA ALA A 380 -27.93 -7.32 5.88
C ALA A 380 -28.42 -6.55 7.11
N ARG A 381 -29.56 -6.98 7.67
CA ARG A 381 -30.01 -6.48 8.97
C ARG A 381 -29.14 -7.08 10.06
N VAL A 382 -28.63 -6.22 10.95
CA VAL A 382 -27.80 -6.63 12.09
C VAL A 382 -28.57 -6.36 13.39
N GLY A 383 -28.39 -7.22 14.39
CA GLY A 383 -29.07 -7.09 15.69
C GLY A 383 -28.57 -5.92 16.56
N ASP A 384 -27.48 -5.25 16.18
CA ASP A 384 -26.94 -4.09 16.89
C ASP A 384 -27.52 -2.79 16.32
N GLU A 385 -28.26 -2.04 17.15
CA GLU A 385 -28.96 -0.81 16.74
C GLU A 385 -28.01 0.30 16.29
N SER A 386 -26.87 0.45 16.96
CA SER A 386 -25.89 1.49 16.63
C SER A 386 -25.22 1.23 15.28
N PHE A 387 -25.02 -0.04 14.96
CA PHE A 387 -24.45 -0.52 13.71
C PHE A 387 -25.46 -0.42 12.57
N GLN A 388 -26.71 -0.84 12.81
CA GLN A 388 -27.80 -0.71 11.85
C GLN A 388 -28.06 0.75 11.48
N THR A 389 -28.02 1.66 12.46
CA THR A 389 -28.16 3.10 12.23
C THR A 389 -27.08 3.64 11.30
N ALA A 390 -25.82 3.19 11.47
CA ALA A 390 -24.73 3.60 10.58
C ALA A 390 -24.91 3.08 9.15
N MET A 391 -25.41 1.85 8.97
CA MET A 391 -25.70 1.26 7.66
C MET A 391 -26.87 1.94 6.95
N ASP A 392 -27.96 2.19 7.67
CA ASP A 392 -29.14 2.86 7.11
C ASP A 392 -28.78 4.31 6.69
N HIS A 393 -27.99 5.01 7.51
CA HIS A 393 -27.48 6.33 7.16
C HIS A 393 -26.53 6.28 5.96
N PHE A 394 -25.64 5.29 5.89
CA PHE A 394 -24.76 5.08 4.74
C PHE A 394 -25.55 4.94 3.43
N TRP A 395 -26.55 4.05 3.38
CA TRP A 395 -27.33 3.84 2.16
C TRP A 395 -28.10 5.10 1.73
N HIS A 396 -28.60 5.87 2.70
CA HIS A 396 -29.24 7.16 2.43
C HIS A 396 -28.26 8.15 1.76
N ILE A 397 -27.08 8.36 2.35
CA ILE A 397 -26.07 9.28 1.80
C ILE A 397 -25.53 8.77 0.46
N TYR A 398 -25.31 7.47 0.32
CA TYR A 398 -24.86 6.83 -0.92
C TYR A 398 -25.84 7.10 -2.07
N ALA A 399 -27.12 6.81 -1.88
CA ALA A 399 -28.16 7.04 -2.89
C ALA A 399 -28.31 8.53 -3.23
N LYS A 400 -28.29 9.41 -2.23
CA LYS A 400 -28.36 10.87 -2.40
C LYS A 400 -27.20 11.40 -3.24
N THR A 401 -25.98 11.00 -2.89
CA THR A 401 -24.74 11.42 -3.58
C THR A 401 -24.75 10.96 -5.04
N LEU A 402 -25.07 9.68 -5.28
CA LEU A 402 -25.13 9.13 -6.63
C LEU A 402 -26.22 9.75 -7.48
N SER A 403 -27.36 10.13 -6.90
CA SER A 403 -28.44 10.79 -7.64
C SER A 403 -27.97 12.15 -8.18
N VAL A 404 -27.29 12.95 -7.36
CA VAL A 404 -26.70 14.22 -7.81
C VAL A 404 -25.59 13.99 -8.83
N MET A 405 -24.72 13.00 -8.62
CA MET A 405 -23.68 12.67 -9.60
C MET A 405 -24.27 12.26 -10.95
N ALA A 406 -25.25 11.35 -10.97
CA ALA A 406 -25.87 10.86 -12.20
C ALA A 406 -26.63 11.95 -12.95
N PHE A 407 -27.25 12.90 -12.22
CA PHE A 407 -27.86 14.08 -12.81
C PHE A 407 -26.81 15.04 -13.40
N SER A 408 -25.67 15.19 -12.73
CA SER A 408 -24.65 16.20 -13.06
C SER A 408 -23.67 15.73 -14.13
N PHE A 409 -23.37 14.43 -14.18
CA PHE A 409 -22.38 13.84 -15.08
C PHE A 409 -23.08 12.85 -16.02
N SER A 410 -23.22 13.24 -17.29
CA SER A 410 -23.78 12.35 -18.31
C SER A 410 -22.88 11.15 -18.51
N PHE A 411 -23.38 9.96 -18.17
CA PHE A 411 -22.62 8.72 -18.28
C PHE A 411 -22.12 8.43 -19.71
N ARG A 412 -22.80 8.96 -20.74
CA ARG A 412 -22.43 8.81 -22.16
C ARG A 412 -21.20 9.62 -22.56
N GLU A 413 -20.89 10.67 -21.82
CA GLU A 413 -19.76 11.56 -22.07
C GLU A 413 -18.53 11.21 -21.21
N LEU A 414 -18.64 10.17 -20.37
CA LEU A 414 -17.56 9.69 -19.51
C LEU A 414 -16.85 8.49 -20.12
N ASP A 415 -15.55 8.65 -20.36
CA ASP A 415 -14.67 7.61 -20.92
C ASP A 415 -14.14 6.64 -19.85
N GLU A 416 -13.89 5.39 -20.28
CA GLU A 416 -13.21 4.39 -19.47
C GLU A 416 -11.68 4.64 -19.44
N ILE A 417 -11.05 4.32 -18.32
CA ILE A 417 -9.59 4.38 -18.16
C ILE A 417 -8.98 3.01 -18.51
N PRO A 418 -8.12 2.92 -19.55
CA PRO A 418 -7.62 1.64 -20.06
C PRO A 418 -6.40 1.10 -19.28
N TYR A 419 -6.04 1.72 -18.16
CA TYR A 419 -4.87 1.36 -17.35
C TYR A 419 -5.17 1.55 -15.85
N GLN A 420 -4.33 0.95 -15.01
CA GLN A 420 -4.39 1.09 -13.55
C GLN A 420 -3.91 2.49 -13.14
N LEU A 421 -4.76 3.25 -12.46
CA LEU A 421 -4.42 4.53 -11.81
C LEU A 421 -3.54 4.32 -10.58
N GLU A 422 -3.07 5.41 -9.97
CA GLU A 422 -2.24 5.36 -8.76
C GLU A 422 -2.86 4.50 -7.65
N GLU A 423 -4.14 4.71 -7.34
CA GLU A 423 -4.83 3.94 -6.31
C GLU A 423 -5.02 2.47 -6.68
N ASP A 424 -5.12 2.15 -7.97
CA ASP A 424 -5.24 0.77 -8.46
C ASP A 424 -3.92 0.04 -8.32
N VAL A 425 -2.80 0.69 -8.68
CA VAL A 425 -1.45 0.15 -8.50
C VAL A 425 -1.16 -0.09 -7.01
N ASP A 426 -1.58 0.84 -6.15
CA ASP A 426 -1.47 0.70 -4.70
C ASP A 426 -2.39 -0.40 -4.13
N ALA A 427 -3.52 -0.69 -4.77
CA ALA A 427 -4.47 -1.72 -4.34
C ALA A 427 -4.21 -3.11 -4.95
N PHE A 428 -3.48 -3.17 -6.07
CA PHE A 428 -3.29 -4.40 -6.84
C PHE A 428 -2.73 -5.54 -5.99
N GLY A 429 -3.32 -6.73 -6.16
CA GLY A 429 -2.97 -7.93 -5.38
C GLY A 429 -3.58 -7.99 -3.97
N LEU A 430 -4.35 -6.99 -3.54
CA LEU A 430 -5.06 -7.06 -2.25
C LEU A 430 -6.33 -7.92 -2.34
N LYS A 431 -6.34 -9.00 -1.56
CA LYS A 431 -7.50 -9.88 -1.37
C LYS A 431 -8.81 -9.17 -1.00
N PRO A 432 -8.87 -8.19 -0.06
CA PRO A 432 -10.13 -7.53 0.29
C PRO A 432 -10.80 -6.76 -0.85
N LEU A 433 -10.06 -6.44 -1.91
CA LEU A 433 -10.57 -5.71 -3.07
C LEU A 433 -10.69 -6.60 -4.32
N ASN A 434 -10.36 -7.89 -4.22
CA ASN A 434 -10.40 -8.82 -5.34
C ASN A 434 -11.68 -9.67 -5.28
N SER A 435 -12.58 -9.44 -6.23
CA SER A 435 -13.79 -10.22 -6.46
C SER A 435 -14.10 -10.25 -7.94
N ASP A 436 -15.02 -11.14 -8.36
CA ASP A 436 -15.45 -11.21 -9.75
C ASP A 436 -15.98 -9.86 -10.26
N ARG A 437 -16.57 -9.04 -9.38
CA ARG A 437 -17.14 -7.72 -9.72
C ARG A 437 -16.08 -6.63 -9.84
N SER A 438 -15.01 -6.70 -9.06
CA SER A 438 -13.91 -5.74 -9.14
C SER A 438 -12.88 -6.09 -10.21
N ARG A 439 -12.99 -7.27 -10.83
CA ARG A 439 -12.07 -7.75 -11.88
C ARG A 439 -11.81 -6.73 -12.98
N LYS A 440 -12.82 -5.95 -13.37
CA LYS A 440 -12.74 -4.87 -14.37
C LYS A 440 -11.71 -3.77 -14.03
N VAL A 441 -11.38 -3.60 -12.75
CA VAL A 441 -10.38 -2.63 -12.29
C VAL A 441 -8.96 -3.16 -12.53
N TRP A 442 -8.78 -4.48 -12.42
CA TRP A 442 -7.47 -5.11 -12.39
C TRP A 442 -7.03 -5.69 -13.73
N LEU A 443 -7.98 -6.27 -14.47
CA LEU A 443 -7.73 -7.07 -15.67
C LEU A 443 -8.34 -6.42 -16.91
N ASP A 444 -7.68 -6.59 -18.04
CA ASP A 444 -8.20 -6.26 -19.36
C ASP A 444 -9.22 -7.33 -19.79
N ASP A 445 -10.42 -6.90 -20.18
CA ASP A 445 -11.52 -7.82 -20.48
C ASP A 445 -11.24 -8.71 -21.70
N ALA A 446 -10.50 -8.21 -22.68
CA ALA A 446 -10.22 -8.94 -23.92
C ALA A 446 -9.15 -10.02 -23.73
N THR A 447 -8.12 -9.74 -22.94
CA THR A 447 -6.93 -10.60 -22.78
C THR A 447 -6.90 -11.37 -21.45
N GLY A 448 -7.68 -10.94 -20.47
CA GLY A 448 -7.63 -11.44 -19.08
C GLY A 448 -6.32 -11.15 -18.35
N GLN A 449 -5.43 -10.36 -18.93
CA GLN A 449 -4.15 -9.98 -18.34
C GLN A 449 -4.31 -8.74 -17.45
N PRO A 450 -3.41 -8.52 -16.48
CA PRO A 450 -3.40 -7.27 -15.71
C PRO A 450 -3.33 -6.04 -16.63
N LYS A 451 -4.20 -5.04 -16.38
CA LYS A 451 -4.15 -3.74 -17.05
C LYS A 451 -2.76 -3.12 -16.86
N ALA A 452 -2.25 -2.40 -17.85
CA ALA A 452 -0.97 -1.69 -17.72
C ALA A 452 -1.04 -0.66 -16.58
N LYS A 453 0.10 -0.29 -15.98
CA LYS A 453 0.16 0.74 -14.94
C LYS A 453 0.24 2.12 -15.58
N PHE A 454 -0.28 3.15 -14.89
CA PHE A 454 -0.16 4.56 -15.33
C PHE A 454 1.29 5.01 -15.55
N SER A 455 2.25 4.34 -14.89
CA SER A 455 3.69 4.65 -14.91
C SER A 455 4.51 3.74 -15.84
N ASP A 456 3.87 2.81 -16.54
CA ASP A 456 4.57 1.97 -17.51
C ASP A 456 4.96 2.78 -18.75
N GLU A 457 6.15 2.53 -19.29
CA GLU A 457 6.70 3.31 -20.43
C GLU A 457 5.84 3.23 -21.70
N THR A 458 5.05 2.16 -21.85
CA THR A 458 4.16 1.94 -23.00
C THR A 458 2.78 2.58 -22.80
N THR A 459 2.46 3.04 -21.59
CA THR A 459 1.15 3.59 -21.27
C THR A 459 1.08 5.06 -21.69
N LYS A 460 0.18 5.36 -22.64
CA LYS A 460 -0.18 6.75 -22.95
C LYS A 460 -1.14 7.26 -21.87
N ARG A 461 -0.60 7.94 -20.86
CA ARG A 461 -1.38 8.50 -19.77
C ARG A 461 -2.31 9.61 -20.27
N LEU A 462 -3.58 9.54 -19.88
CA LEU A 462 -4.60 10.58 -20.08
C LEU A 462 -4.25 11.83 -19.26
N ASP A 463 -4.86 12.97 -19.61
CA ASP A 463 -4.71 14.15 -18.78
C ASP A 463 -5.42 13.97 -17.43
N THR A 464 -5.00 14.77 -16.43
CA THR A 464 -5.52 14.64 -15.06
C THR A 464 -7.04 14.84 -14.97
N ASN A 465 -7.66 15.67 -15.82
CA ASN A 465 -9.11 15.86 -15.80
C ASN A 465 -9.84 14.62 -16.34
N GLN A 466 -9.33 14.03 -17.42
CA GLN A 466 -9.86 12.78 -17.97
C GLN A 466 -9.78 11.65 -16.95
N GLU A 467 -8.66 11.50 -16.24
CA GLU A 467 -8.54 10.51 -15.17
C GLU A 467 -9.51 10.77 -14.00
N MET A 468 -9.86 12.02 -13.71
CA MET A 468 -10.85 12.35 -12.68
C MET A 468 -12.28 12.06 -13.13
N LEU A 469 -12.61 12.38 -14.39
CA LEU A 469 -13.90 12.02 -14.99
C LEU A 469 -14.07 10.49 -15.06
N GLY A 470 -13.01 9.75 -15.40
CA GLY A 470 -13.03 8.30 -15.36
C GLY A 470 -13.25 7.74 -13.95
N ARG A 471 -12.76 8.40 -12.89
CA ARG A 471 -13.11 8.02 -11.50
C ARG A 471 -14.59 8.24 -11.20
N VAL A 472 -15.19 9.34 -11.67
CA VAL A 472 -16.64 9.58 -11.57
C VAL A 472 -17.43 8.51 -12.31
N ARG A 473 -16.98 8.14 -13.51
CA ARG A 473 -17.58 7.05 -14.31
C ARG A 473 -17.64 5.75 -13.53
N GLU A 474 -16.52 5.35 -12.95
CA GLU A 474 -16.40 4.09 -12.22
C GLU A 474 -17.35 4.04 -11.02
N LEU A 475 -17.49 5.14 -10.27
CA LEU A 475 -18.45 5.23 -9.17
C LEU A 475 -19.90 5.03 -9.63
N LEU A 476 -20.28 5.66 -10.75
CA LEU A 476 -21.62 5.50 -11.33
C LEU A 476 -21.83 4.08 -11.87
N PHE A 477 -20.82 3.48 -12.48
CA PHE A 477 -20.89 2.13 -13.01
C PHE A 477 -21.02 1.08 -11.89
N ASP A 478 -20.24 1.21 -10.81
CA ASP A 478 -20.34 0.33 -9.65
C ASP A 478 -21.72 0.42 -8.99
N ALA A 479 -22.30 1.62 -8.91
CA ALA A 479 -23.66 1.80 -8.43
C ALA A 479 -24.70 1.07 -9.29
N LEU A 480 -24.55 1.09 -10.62
CA LEU A 480 -25.41 0.34 -11.53
C LEU A 480 -25.29 -1.17 -11.30
N LEU A 481 -24.06 -1.69 -11.12
CA LEU A 481 -23.84 -3.11 -10.80
C LEU A 481 -24.59 -3.51 -9.52
N LEU A 482 -24.50 -2.71 -8.46
CA LEU A 482 -25.19 -2.99 -7.20
C LEU A 482 -26.72 -2.94 -7.33
N ALA A 483 -27.26 -2.01 -8.13
CA ALA A 483 -28.70 -1.88 -8.35
C ALA A 483 -29.27 -3.10 -9.11
N VAL A 484 -28.53 -3.61 -10.10
CA VAL A 484 -28.91 -4.83 -10.85
C VAL A 484 -29.01 -6.05 -9.93
N ASP A 485 -28.14 -6.13 -8.92
CA ASP A 485 -28.12 -7.23 -7.95
C ASP A 485 -29.21 -7.16 -6.86
N LYS A 486 -30.18 -6.24 -7.02
CA LYS A 486 -31.27 -6.01 -6.05
C LYS A 486 -30.79 -5.60 -4.66
N VAL A 487 -29.57 -5.05 -4.54
CA VAL A 487 -29.22 -4.24 -3.37
C VAL A 487 -30.16 -3.03 -3.42
N ARG A 488 -30.95 -2.80 -2.35
CA ARG A 488 -31.96 -1.74 -2.33
C ARG A 488 -31.30 -0.36 -2.39
N ILE A 489 -31.09 0.14 -3.60
CA ILE A 489 -30.65 1.51 -3.87
C ILE A 489 -31.87 2.24 -4.46
N THR A 490 -32.49 3.09 -3.66
CA THR A 490 -33.60 3.93 -4.14
C THR A 490 -33.03 5.29 -4.55
N PHE A 491 -32.90 5.53 -5.86
CA PHE A 491 -32.52 6.85 -6.36
C PHE A 491 -33.60 7.87 -6.00
N VAL A 492 -33.19 9.03 -5.49
CA VAL A 492 -34.12 10.11 -5.16
C VAL A 492 -34.29 10.93 -6.43
N THR A 493 -35.43 10.81 -7.08
CA THR A 493 -35.82 11.72 -8.17
C THR A 493 -36.15 13.06 -7.53
N SER A 494 -35.33 14.09 -7.77
CA SER A 494 -35.74 15.47 -7.51
C SER A 494 -36.93 15.77 -8.43
N ASP A 495 -38.10 16.04 -7.84
CA ASP A 495 -39.24 16.56 -8.58
C ASP A 495 -38.80 17.83 -9.34
N PRO A 496 -39.12 17.96 -10.64
CA PRO A 496 -38.87 19.19 -11.36
C PRO A 496 -39.85 20.24 -10.83
N SER A 497 -39.33 21.17 -10.02
CA SER A 497 -40.02 22.42 -9.70
C SER A 497 -39.98 23.40 -10.88
#